data_AF-A0A093BHT4-F1
#
_entry.id   AF-A0A093BHT4-F1
#
_cell.length_a   1.000
_cell.length_b   1.000
_cell.length_c   1.000
_cell.angle_alpha   90.00
_cell.angle_beta   90.00
_cell.angle_gamma   90.00
#
_symmetry.space_group_name_H-M   'P 1'
#
loop_
_entity.id
_entity.type
_entity.pdbx_description
1 polymer ?
#
loop_
_entity_poly.entity_id
_entity_poly.type
_entity_poly.pdbx_seq_one_letter_code
_entity_poly.pdbx_strand_id
1 'polypeptide(L)' 'CVLPLDEGHCQRYTLRWYYNQRATECRPFVYSGCRGNPHRFDSK' A
#
# COMPACT_ATOMS: atom_id res chain seq x y z
N CYS A 1 12.10 5.99 -0.54
CA CYS A 1 10.83 5.75 -1.29
C CYS A 1 10.84 4.40 -2.02
N VAL A 2 11.37 3.33 -1.41
CA VAL A 2 11.38 1.97 -1.97
C VAL A 2 10.97 0.97 -0.90
N LEU A 3 10.00 1.37 -0.06
CA LEU A 3 9.55 0.47 0.99
C LEU A 3 8.67 -0.60 0.34
N PRO A 4 8.85 -1.89 0.71
CA PRO A 4 8.01 -2.95 0.20
C PRO A 4 6.57 -2.75 0.65
N LEU A 5 5.65 -3.32 -0.12
CA LEU A 5 4.25 -3.43 0.26
C LEU A 5 4.16 -4.15 1.60
N ASP A 6 3.45 -3.56 2.55
CA ASP A 6 3.13 -4.23 3.80
C ASP A 6 1.62 -4.10 4.01
N GLU A 7 0.93 -5.20 3.75
CA GLU A 7 -0.51 -5.30 3.94
C GLU A 7 -0.86 -5.20 5.43
N GLY A 8 0.06 -5.53 6.33
CA GLY A 8 -0.21 -5.72 7.75
C GLY A 8 -0.98 -7.01 8.03
N HIS A 9 -1.28 -7.26 9.31
CA HIS A 9 -1.90 -8.51 9.78
C HIS A 9 -3.23 -8.28 10.52
N CYS A 10 -3.96 -7.22 10.17
CA CYS A 10 -5.27 -6.92 10.75
C CYS A 10 -6.43 -7.46 9.91
N GLN A 11 -7.67 -7.18 10.34
CA GLN A 11 -8.90 -7.67 9.69
C GLN A 11 -9.78 -6.53 9.16
N ARG A 12 -9.20 -5.36 8.88
CA ARG A 12 -9.88 -4.18 8.31
C ARG A 12 -9.33 -3.87 6.92
N TYR A 13 -9.73 -4.69 5.96
CA TYR A 13 -9.28 -4.58 4.58
C TYR A 13 -9.80 -3.29 3.92
N THR A 14 -8.87 -2.46 3.46
CA THR A 14 -9.13 -1.23 2.73
C THR A 14 -8.26 -1.16 1.49
N LEU A 15 -8.80 -0.60 0.41
CA LEU A 15 -8.03 -0.41 -0.83
C LEU A 15 -7.17 0.85 -0.68
N ARG A 16 -5.87 0.72 -0.94
CA ARG A 16 -4.89 1.81 -0.87
C ARG A 16 -3.99 1.79 -2.09
N TRP A 17 -3.22 2.84 -2.30
CA TRP A 17 -2.32 2.96 -3.43
C TRP A 17 -0.87 2.93 -2.98
N TYR A 18 -0.01 2.29 -3.77
CA TYR A 18 1.44 2.33 -3.59
C TYR A 18 2.11 2.66 -4.92
N TYR A 19 3.25 3.35 -4.87
CA TYR A 19 4.04 3.63 -6.06
C TYR A 19 4.87 2.40 -6.45
N ASN A 20 4.60 1.83 -7.62
CA ASN A 20 5.35 0.72 -8.18
C ASN A 20 6.43 1.26 -9.12
N GLN A 21 7.69 1.17 -8.68
CA GLN A 21 8.83 1.68 -9.45
C GLN A 21 9.10 0.91 -10.73
N ARG A 22 8.77 -0.39 -10.80
CA ARG A 22 8.99 -1.21 -12.01
C ARG A 22 8.04 -0.82 -13.13
N ALA A 23 6.80 -0.47 -12.77
CA ALA A 23 5.80 0.00 -13.71
C ALA A 23 5.74 1.53 -13.81
N THR A 24 6.55 2.24 -13.02
CA THR A 24 6.57 3.71 -12.91
C THR A 24 5.18 4.32 -12.67
N GLU A 25 4.31 3.63 -11.93
CA GLU A 25 2.91 4.04 -11.73
C GLU A 25 2.40 3.70 -10.32
N CYS A 26 1.36 4.40 -9.86
CA CYS A 26 0.61 4.06 -8.65
C CYS A 26 -0.34 2.88 -8.92
N ARG A 27 -0.19 1.78 -8.16
CA ARG A 27 -1.05 0.60 -8.23
C ARG A 27 -1.86 0.41 -6.95
N PRO A 28 -3.08 -0.14 -7.04
CA PRO A 28 -3.87 -0.44 -5.86
C PRO A 28 -3.32 -1.67 -5.13
N PHE A 29 -3.54 -1.73 -3.82
CA PHE A 29 -3.26 -2.89 -2.98
C PHE A 29 -4.25 -2.98 -1.82
N VAL A 30 -4.35 -4.15 -1.19
CA VAL A 30 -5.19 -4.36 -0.01
C VAL A 30 -4.37 -4.09 1.24
N TYR A 31 -4.80 -3.12 2.04
CA TYR A 31 -4.24 -2.84 3.34
C TYR A 31 -5.16 -3.40 4.43
N SER A 32 -4.62 -4.24 5.30
CA SER A 32 -5.32 -4.94 6.39
C SER A 32 -5.83 -4.01 7.51
N GLY A 33 -5.50 -2.72 7.46
CA GLY A 33 -6.06 -1.70 8.34
C GLY A 33 -5.22 -1.39 9.58
N CYS A 34 -4.12 -2.11 9.82
CA CYS A 34 -3.13 -1.74 10.83
C CYS A 34 -1.71 -2.10 10.41
N ARG A 35 -0.71 -1.55 11.12
CA ARG A 35 0.71 -1.71 10.82
C ARG A 35 1.01 -1.25 9.38
N GLY A 36 2.03 -1.78 8.72
CA GLY A 36 2.39 -1.32 7.38
C GLY A 36 3.43 -0.20 7.37
N ASN A 37 3.84 0.15 6.16
CA ASN A 37 4.79 1.22 5.88
C ASN A 37 4.09 2.52 5.45
N PRO A 38 4.75 3.70 5.59
CA PRO A 38 4.24 4.99 5.11
C PRO A 38 4.03 5.07 3.59
N HIS A 39 4.43 4.05 2.84
CA HIS A 39 4.29 3.95 1.38
C HIS A 39 2.86 3.59 0.95
N ARG A 40 1.89 4.30 1.54
CA ARG A 40 0.45 4.10 1.41
C ARG A 40 -0.18 5.46 1.10
N PHE A 41 -0.87 5.54 -0.03
CA PHE A 41 -1.58 6.74 -0.46
C PHE A 41 -3.08 6.47 -0.56
N ASP A 42 -3.87 7.50 -0.30
CA ASP A 42 -5.33 7.43 -0.26
C ASP A 42 -5.95 7.63 -1.65
N SER A 43 -5.18 8.21 -2.58
CA SER A 43 -5.53 8.43 -3.96
C SER A 43 -4.34 8.13 -4.89
N LYS A 44 -4.64 7.94 -6.18
CA LYS A 44 -3.65 7.69 -7.24
C LYS A 44 -2.74 8.89 -7.49
#